data_AF-A0A1H8YBR4-F1
#
_entry.id   AF-A0A1H8YBR4-F1
#
_cell.length_a   1.000
_cell.length_b   1.000
_cell.length_c   1.000
_cell.angle_alpha   90.00
_cell.angle_beta   90.00
_cell.angle_gamma   90.00
#
_symmetry.space_group_name_H-M   'P 1'
#
loop_
_entity.id
_entity.type
_entity.pdbx_description
1 polymer ?
#
loop_
_entity_poly.entity_id
_entity_poly.type
_entity_poly.pdbx_seq_one_letter_code
_entity_poly.pdbx_strand_id
1 'polypeptide(L)' 'MSDTRPVPANNLAQALEHVEKGGRLVIRTCMKVTVIDRRVLRRFERAGAWLLQEEGEGYRLRQGQGSVYLLPGLLEYVIE' A
#
# COMPACT_ATOMS: atom_id res chain seq x y z
N MET A 1 -13.41 -15.07 2.18
CA MET A 1 -12.62 -13.87 2.50
C MET A 1 -11.31 -14.04 1.76
N SER A 2 -10.82 -13.03 1.03
CA SER A 2 -9.48 -13.12 0.42
C SER A 2 -8.45 -13.23 1.52
N ASP A 3 -7.54 -14.20 1.43
CA ASP A 3 -6.45 -14.33 2.39
C ASP A 3 -5.50 -13.13 2.22
N THR A 4 -5.02 -12.60 3.35
CA THR A 4 -4.06 -11.50 3.36
C THR A 4 -2.84 -11.84 4.19
N ARG A 5 -1.70 -11.27 3.84
CA ARG A 5 -0.47 -11.34 4.66
C ARG A 5 0.12 -9.95 4.85
N PRO A 6 0.62 -9.61 6.05
CA PRO A 6 1.23 -8.33 6.29
C PRO A 6 2.46 -8.12 5.41
N VAL A 7 2.60 -6.91 4.87
CA VAL A 7 3.82 -6.48 4.21
C VAL A 7 4.89 -6.24 5.28
N PRO A 8 6.08 -6.87 5.17
CA PRO A 8 7.18 -6.61 6.10
C PRO A 8 7.50 -5.12 6.17
N ALA A 9 7.88 -4.60 7.33
CA ALA A 9 8.40 -3.23 7.43
C ALA A 9 9.64 -3.04 6.54
N ASN A 10 9.86 -1.83 6.02
CA ASN A 10 11.07 -1.46 5.27
C ASN A 10 11.34 -2.31 4.02
N ASN A 11 10.29 -2.79 3.36
CA ASN A 11 10.41 -3.47 2.07
C ASN A 11 9.32 -3.04 1.10
N LEU A 12 9.24 -1.73 0.89
CA LEU A 12 8.29 -1.13 -0.04
C LEU A 12 8.53 -1.59 -1.47
N ALA A 13 9.79 -1.80 -1.85
CA ALA A 13 10.15 -2.26 -3.19
C ALA A 13 9.45 -3.59 -3.54
N GLN A 14 9.47 -4.57 -2.63
CA GLN A 14 8.76 -5.83 -2.81
C GLN A 14 7.24 -5.64 -2.88
N ALA A 15 6.69 -4.74 -2.06
CA ALA A 15 5.26 -4.42 -2.09
C ALA A 15 4.81 -3.83 -3.43
N LEU A 16 5.59 -2.89 -3.97
CA LEU A 16 5.33 -2.28 -5.27
C LEU A 16 5.51 -3.27 -6.42
N GLU A 17 6.54 -4.13 -6.36
CA GLU A 17 6.77 -5.18 -7.35
C GLU A 17 5.60 -6.17 -7.42
N HIS A 18 5.04 -6.57 -6.26
CA HIS A 18 3.86 -7.43 -6.21
C HIS A 18 2.67 -6.80 -6.96
N VAL A 19 2.44 -5.50 -6.79
CA VAL A 19 1.36 -4.79 -7.50
C VAL A 19 1.64 -4.67 -9.00
N GLU A 20 2.88 -4.40 -9.40
CA GLU A 20 3.27 -4.35 -10.81
C GLU A 20 3.08 -5.70 -11.53
N LYS A 21 3.27 -6.82 -10.80
CA LYS A 21 2.97 -8.19 -11.28
C LYS A 21 1.48 -8.51 -11.36
N GLY A 22 0.59 -7.58 -10.99
CA GLY A 22 -0.87 -7.74 -11.05
C GLY A 22 -1.51 -8.07 -9.71
N GLY A 23 -0.72 -8.19 -8.64
CA GLY A 23 -1.20 -8.34 -7.28
C GLY A 23 -1.88 -7.07 -6.75
N ARG A 24 -2.36 -7.15 -5.50
CA ARG A 24 -3.05 -6.03 -4.83
C ARG A 24 -2.57 -5.93 -3.40
N LEU A 25 -2.49 -4.69 -2.92
CA LEU A 25 -2.32 -4.42 -1.50
C LEU A 25 -3.64 -3.95 -0.91
N VAL A 26 -3.86 -4.22 0.36
CA VAL A 26 -5.00 -3.70 1.11
C VAL A 26 -4.55 -3.06 2.41
N ILE A 27 -5.31 -2.05 2.81
CA ILE A 27 -5.20 -1.41 4.11
C ILE A 27 -6.59 -1.50 4.74
N ARG A 28 -6.68 -2.23 5.84
CA ARG A 28 -7.94 -2.44 6.56
C ARG A 28 -7.95 -1.58 7.81
N THR A 29 -8.90 -0.66 7.88
CA THR A 29 -9.27 0.02 9.12
C THR A 29 -10.64 -0.46 9.57
N CYS A 30 -11.02 -0.16 10.80
CA CYS A 30 -12.33 -0.54 11.35
C CYS A 30 -13.52 -0.05 10.50
N MET A 31 -13.34 1.03 9.73
CA MET A 31 -14.40 1.66 8.94
C MET A 31 -14.26 1.47 7.43
N LYS A 32 -13.07 1.10 6.93
CA LYS A 32 -12.80 1.13 5.49
C LYS A 32 -11.70 0.14 5.09
N VAL A 33 -11.88 -0.48 3.92
CA VAL A 33 -10.81 -1.19 3.22
C VAL A 33 -10.36 -0.33 2.04
N THR A 34 -9.07 0.00 2.00
CA THR A 34 -8.45 0.69 0.86
C THR A 34 -7.67 -0.34 0.07
N VAL A 35 -8.00 -0.49 -1.22
CA VAL A 35 -7.31 -1.39 -2.15
C VAL A 35 -6.35 -0.57 -3.00
N ILE A 36 -5.11 -1.02 -3.09
CA ILE A 36 -4.07 -0.44 -3.95
C ILE A 36 -3.76 -1.48 -5.03
N ASP A 37 -4.14 -1.15 -6.26
CA ASP A 37 -3.81 -1.91 -7.45
C ASP A 37 -2.92 -1.08 -8.39
N ARG A 38 -2.55 -1.69 -9.52
CA ARG A 38 -1.72 -1.04 -10.52
C ARG A 38 -2.33 0.25 -11.08
N ARG A 39 -3.65 0.37 -11.14
CA ARG A 39 -4.33 1.59 -11.63
C ARG A 39 -4.15 2.73 -10.64
N VAL A 40 -4.24 2.43 -9.35
CA VAL A 40 -3.99 3.41 -8.28
C VAL A 40 -2.53 3.88 -8.31
N LEU A 41 -1.56 2.96 -8.39
CA LEU A 41 -0.13 3.34 -8.47
C LEU A 41 0.14 4.26 -9.67
N ARG A 42 -0.27 3.84 -10.87
CA ARG A 42 -0.08 4.64 -12.10
C ARG A 42 -0.74 6.01 -12.04
N ARG A 43 -1.85 6.17 -11.31
CA ARG A 43 -2.49 7.48 -11.13
C ARG A 43 -1.59 8.45 -10.37
N PHE A 44 -0.91 7.96 -9.33
CA PHE A 44 0.02 8.78 -8.54
C PHE A 44 1.31 9.06 -9.31
N GLU A 45 1.88 8.05 -9.98
CA GLU A 45 3.06 8.21 -10.84
C GLU A 45 2.83 9.27 -11.94
N ARG A 46 1.69 9.22 -12.64
CA ARG A 46 1.33 10.21 -13.67
C ARG A 46 1.19 11.63 -13.12
N ALA A 47 0.85 11.76 -11.85
CA ALA A 47 0.78 13.05 -11.16
C ALA A 47 2.12 13.50 -10.59
N GLY A 48 3.21 12.74 -10.77
CA GLY A 48 4.51 13.00 -10.16
C GLY A 48 4.48 12.89 -8.63
N ALA A 49 3.49 12.18 -8.07
CA ALA A 49 3.30 12.01 -6.64
C ALA A 49 3.62 10.57 -6.23
N TRP A 50 4.15 10.40 -5.02
CA TRP A 50 4.26 9.09 -4.39
C TRP A 50 2.91 8.70 -3.75
N LEU A 51 2.56 7.42 -3.81
CA LEU A 51 1.42 6.86 -3.07
C LEU A 51 1.86 6.32 -1.71
N LEU A 52 2.93 5.54 -1.69
CA LEU A 52 3.50 4.92 -0.50
C LEU A 52 4.97 5.32 -0.39
N GLN A 53 5.42 5.53 0.85
CA GLN A 53 6.82 5.76 1.21
C GLN A 53 7.16 4.97 2.47
N GLU A 54 8.41 4.55 2.60
CA GLU A 54 8.91 3.97 3.85
C GLU A 54 9.10 5.07 4.89
N GLU A 55 8.71 4.78 6.13
CA GLU A 55 8.94 5.70 7.25
C GLU A 55 9.05 4.91 8.55
N GLY A 56 10.18 5.04 9.25
CA GLY A 56 10.41 4.38 10.53
C GLY A 56 10.26 2.86 10.45
N GLU A 57 9.27 2.31 11.16
CA GLU A 57 8.96 0.87 11.15
C GLU A 57 7.76 0.54 10.25
N GLY A 58 7.16 1.53 9.62
CA GLY A 58 5.91 1.40 8.88
C GLY A 58 6.00 2.06 7.52
N TYR A 59 4.85 2.61 7.10
CA TYR A 59 4.70 3.21 5.79
C TYR A 59 3.92 4.50 5.88
N ARG A 60 4.25 5.47 5.02
CA ARG A 60 3.44 6.66 4.82
C ARG A 60 2.58 6.50 3.57
N LEU A 61 1.27 6.63 3.73
CA LEU A 61 0.31 6.62 2.63
C LEU A 61 -0.12 8.05 2.32
N ARG A 62 0.02 8.46 1.06
CA ARG A 62 -0.49 9.75 0.59
C ARG A 62 -2.01 9.69 0.38
N GLN A 63 -2.71 10.68 0.93
CA GLN A 63 -4.15 10.87 0.74
C GLN A 63 -4.42 12.33 0.33
N GLY A 64 -4.42 12.57 -0.98
CA GLY A 64 -4.55 13.92 -1.54
C GLY A 64 -3.33 14.79 -1.20
N GLN A 65 -3.57 15.89 -0.50
CA GLN A 65 -2.52 16.81 -0.03
C GLN A 65 -1.88 16.37 1.29
N GLY A 66 -2.54 15.47 2.04
CA GLY A 66 -2.03 14.94 3.29
C GLY A 66 -1.40 13.57 3.14
N SER A 67 -0.90 13.05 4.27
CA SER A 67 -0.45 11.67 4.36
C SER A 67 -0.74 11.12 5.75
N VAL A 68 -0.88 9.80 5.83
CA VAL A 68 -1.15 9.08 7.07
C VAL A 68 -0.05 8.03 7.29
N TYR A 69 0.34 7.87 8.55
CA TYR A 69 1.26 6.81 8.95
C TYR A 69 0.49 5.49 9.10
N LEU A 70 1.00 4.44 8.48
CA LEU A 70 0.53 3.08 8.60
C LEU A 70 1.47 2.35 9.56
N LEU A 71 0.91 1.89 10.68
CA LEU A 71 1.60 1.01 11.60
C LEU A 71 2.01 -0.30 10.91
N PRO A 72 3.09 -0.96 11.39
CA PRO A 72 3.47 -2.28 10.93
C PRO A 72 2.27 -3.24 10.90
N GLY A 73 2.12 -3.98 9.80
CA GLY A 73 1.05 -4.95 9.62
C GLY A 73 -0.30 -4.39 9.13
N LEU A 74 -0.48 -3.06 9.03
CA LEU A 74 -1.69 -2.49 8.43
C LEU A 74 -1.72 -2.55 6.90
N LEU A 75 -0.55 -2.58 6.26
CA LEU A 75 -0.42 -2.81 4.83
C LEU A 75 -0.30 -4.31 4.61
N GLU A 76 -1.16 -4.90 3.79
CA GLU A 76 -1.21 -6.33 3.55
C GLU A 76 -1.20 -6.67 2.05
N TYR A 77 -0.53 -7.75 1.67
CA TYR A 77 -0.70 -8.42 0.39
C TYR A 77 -2.05 -9.13 0.32
N VAL A 78 -2.74 -9.06 -0.81
CA VAL A 78 -3.85 -9.97 -1.12
C VAL A 78 -3.28 -11.23 -1.75
N ILE A 79 -3.64 -12.38 -1.19
CA ILE A 79 -3.27 -13.70 -1.67
C ILE A 79 -4.53 -14.34 -2.26
N GLU A 80 -4.44 -14.70 -3.53
CA GLU A 80 -5.46 -15.47 -4.25
C GLU A 80 -5.14 -16.97 -4.21
#